data_AF-A0A8S9E4Z4-F1
#
_entry.id   AF-A0A8S9E4Z4-F1
#
_cell.length_a   1.000
_cell.length_b   1.000
_cell.length_c   1.000
_cell.angle_alpha   90.00
_cell.angle_beta   90.00
_cell.angle_gamma   90.00
#
_symmetry.space_group_name_H-M   'P 1'
#
loop_
_entity.id
_entity.type
_entity.pdbx_description
1 polymer ?
#
loop_
_entity_poly.entity_id
_entity_poly.type
_entity_poly.pdbx_seq_one_letter_code
_entity_poly.pdbx_strand_id
1 'polypeptide(L)'
;LSPGEKMGCFTFIKVMMILFNLAIFLGGGTLLGVGIWVTVDGQSFLDIFGALSSSVLQVVNVSYFLIVIGAILLAIGFLGCCSAQKESQCLLMMFFSVVLIIFIAEIAAAVVALVYTGLAETLLTAVVTPLLREQYGADRSVTHIWNVTMTEVHCCGLNNYTDFTDSPWHKEHKTYPESCLVRGSLPLACPHVCGCLLQGCFAQILKEIKTNAGAVGGVAAGIAALEIAAMVVAMYLYCHLDQK
;
A
#
# COMPACT_ATOMS: atom_id res chain seq x y z
N LEU A 1 -39.99 14.18 -10.14
CA LEU A 1 -39.50 14.76 -8.87
C LEU A 1 -39.94 16.21 -8.78
N SER A 2 -40.64 16.56 -7.71
CA SER A 2 -41.03 17.93 -7.34
C SER A 2 -39.80 18.84 -7.23
N PRO A 3 -39.90 20.16 -7.53
CA PRO A 3 -38.80 21.11 -7.37
C PRO A 3 -38.18 21.11 -5.96
N GLY A 4 -38.98 20.86 -4.92
CA GLY A 4 -38.52 20.77 -3.53
C GLY A 4 -37.69 19.51 -3.24
N GLU A 5 -38.00 18.38 -3.87
CA GLU A 5 -37.25 17.13 -3.71
C GLU A 5 -35.88 17.21 -4.40
N LYS A 6 -35.79 17.91 -5.53
CA LYS A 6 -34.52 18.12 -6.26
C LYS A 6 -33.51 18.94 -5.45
N MET A 7 -33.99 19.95 -4.72
CA MET A 7 -33.14 20.84 -3.91
C MET A 7 -32.59 20.13 -2.66
N GLY A 8 -33.41 19.28 -2.03
CA GLY A 8 -32.99 18.45 -0.89
C GLY A 8 -31.98 17.36 -1.27
N CYS A 9 -32.19 16.66 -2.39
CA CYS A 9 -31.28 15.62 -2.89
C CYS A 9 -29.89 16.18 -3.25
N PHE A 10 -29.85 17.31 -3.96
CA PHE A 10 -28.59 17.98 -4.30
C PHE A 10 -27.80 18.38 -3.05
N THR A 11 -28.48 18.97 -2.06
CA THR A 11 -27.85 19.37 -0.79
C THR A 11 -27.34 18.15 -0.02
N PHE A 12 -28.11 17.07 0.04
CA PHE A 12 -27.70 15.83 0.71
C PHE A 12 -26.45 15.22 0.07
N ILE A 13 -26.44 15.06 -1.25
CA ILE A 13 -25.28 14.50 -1.99
C ILE A 13 -24.04 15.37 -1.78
N LYS A 14 -24.20 16.70 -1.85
CA LYS A 14 -23.11 17.66 -1.62
C LYS A 14 -22.53 17.52 -0.21
N VAL A 15 -23.39 17.44 0.82
CA VAL A 15 -22.95 17.27 2.22
C VAL A 15 -22.24 15.94 2.41
N MET A 16 -22.77 14.84 1.85
CA MET A 16 -22.12 13.53 1.91
C MET A 16 -20.73 13.57 1.26
N MET A 17 -20.62 14.16 0.06
CA MET A 17 -19.34 14.33 -0.63
C MET A 17 -18.33 15.11 0.22
N ILE A 18 -18.75 16.19 0.87
CA ILE A 18 -17.89 16.98 1.77
C ILE A 18 -17.45 16.14 2.96
N LEU A 19 -18.37 15.41 3.60
CA LEU A 19 -18.05 14.58 4.78
C LEU A 19 -17.05 13.47 4.45
N PHE A 20 -17.25 12.73 3.35
CA PHE A 20 -16.33 11.68 2.94
C PHE A 20 -14.95 12.25 2.57
N ASN A 21 -14.89 13.32 1.79
CA ASN A 21 -13.61 13.94 1.42
C ASN A 21 -12.91 14.60 2.62
N LEU A 22 -13.66 15.10 3.60
CA LEU A 22 -13.11 15.60 4.86
C LEU A 22 -12.51 14.46 5.69
N ALA A 23 -13.17 13.30 5.75
CA ALA A 23 -12.62 12.12 6.41
C ALA A 23 -11.31 11.66 5.73
N ILE A 24 -11.27 11.65 4.40
CA ILE A 24 -10.05 11.35 3.62
C ILE A 24 -8.96 12.39 3.90
N PHE A 25 -9.31 13.68 3.94
CA PHE A 25 -8.36 14.75 4.26
C PHE A 25 -7.76 14.59 5.66
N LEU A 26 -8.61 14.37 6.68
CA LEU A 26 -8.16 14.17 8.05
C LEU A 26 -7.32 12.89 8.18
N GLY A 27 -7.75 11.79 7.55
CA GLY A 27 -6.98 10.53 7.50
C GLY A 27 -5.64 10.68 6.79
N GLY A 28 -5.59 11.42 5.67
CA GLY A 28 -4.34 11.74 4.98
C GLY A 28 -3.41 12.59 5.86
N GLY A 29 -3.97 13.57 6.57
CA GLY A 29 -3.23 14.41 7.52
C GLY A 29 -2.67 13.64 8.71
N THR A 30 -3.42 12.69 9.26
CA THR A 30 -2.92 11.82 10.34
C THR A 30 -1.84 10.87 9.83
N LEU A 31 -2.02 10.23 8.67
CA LEU A 31 -0.99 9.37 8.07
C LEU A 31 0.30 10.14 7.77
N LEU A 32 0.17 11.34 7.19
CA LEU A 32 1.30 12.22 6.91
C LEU A 32 2.00 12.66 8.21
N GLY A 33 1.24 13.08 9.22
CA GLY A 33 1.77 13.51 10.51
C GLY A 33 2.49 12.37 11.25
N VAL A 34 1.90 11.18 11.28
CA VAL A 34 2.54 9.97 11.85
C VAL A 34 3.79 9.62 11.06
N GLY A 35 3.73 9.66 9.73
CA GLY A 35 4.89 9.41 8.88
C GLY A 35 6.03 10.40 9.18
N ILE A 36 5.76 11.70 9.24
CA ILE A 36 6.79 12.70 9.57
C ILE A 36 7.33 12.51 10.99
N TRP A 37 6.46 12.31 11.98
CA TRP A 37 6.88 12.05 13.37
C TRP A 37 7.86 10.90 13.39
N VAL A 38 7.46 9.75 12.85
CA VAL A 38 8.28 8.56 12.86
C VAL A 38 9.62 8.79 12.14
N THR A 39 9.63 9.50 11.01
CA THR A 39 10.87 9.80 10.29
C THR A 39 11.82 10.70 11.06
N VAL A 40 11.29 11.68 11.81
CA VAL A 40 12.09 12.67 12.54
C VAL A 40 12.52 12.15 13.92
N ASP A 41 11.63 11.46 14.63
CA ASP A 41 11.81 11.00 16.01
C ASP A 41 11.14 9.64 16.26
N GLY A 42 11.62 8.63 15.55
CA GLY A 42 11.13 7.26 15.68
C GLY A 42 11.35 6.64 17.07
N GLN A 43 12.35 7.11 17.83
CA GLN A 43 12.64 6.61 19.19
C GLN A 43 11.50 6.99 20.15
N SER A 44 11.09 8.26 20.18
CA SER A 44 9.94 8.69 20.99
C SER A 44 8.63 8.00 20.58
N PHE A 45 8.45 7.73 19.27
CA PHE A 45 7.29 6.96 18.81
C PHE A 45 7.29 5.53 19.39
N LEU A 46 8.45 4.89 19.46
CA LEU A 46 8.61 3.58 20.09
C LEU A 46 8.54 3.60 21.61
N ASP A 47 8.96 4.64 22.29
CA ASP A 47 8.82 4.69 23.74
C ASP A 47 7.34 4.75 24.15
N ILE A 48 6.48 5.32 23.29
CA ILE A 48 5.04 5.44 23.52
C ILE A 48 4.29 4.19 23.04
N PHE A 49 4.64 3.64 21.87
CA PHE A 49 3.92 2.54 21.23
C PHE A 49 4.68 1.20 21.20
N GLY A 50 5.89 1.14 21.74
CA GLY A 50 6.84 0.03 21.61
C GLY A 50 6.39 -1.29 22.24
N ALA A 51 5.39 -1.26 23.12
CA ALA A 51 4.72 -2.49 23.58
C ALA A 51 4.01 -3.25 22.42
N LEU A 52 3.75 -2.59 21.29
CA LEU A 52 3.16 -3.16 20.08
C LEU A 52 4.17 -3.43 18.93
N SER A 53 5.44 -3.01 19.05
CA SER A 53 6.38 -3.03 17.92
C SER A 53 7.83 -3.30 18.34
N SER A 54 8.48 -4.28 17.73
CA SER A 54 9.77 -4.82 18.16
C SER A 54 11.03 -4.10 17.66
N SER A 55 10.94 -2.96 16.95
CA SER A 55 12.16 -2.23 16.52
C SER A 55 11.90 -0.84 15.93
N VAL A 56 12.69 0.16 16.37
CA VAL A 56 12.51 1.59 16.00
C VAL A 56 12.65 1.83 14.49
N LEU A 57 13.53 1.04 13.90
CA LEU A 57 13.89 1.05 12.50
C LEU A 57 12.75 0.53 11.60
N GLN A 58 11.84 -0.29 12.15
CA GLN A 58 10.66 -0.84 11.47
C GLN A 58 9.71 0.26 11.00
N VAL A 59 9.68 1.38 11.73
CA VAL A 59 8.69 2.43 11.54
C VAL A 59 9.19 3.48 10.53
N VAL A 60 10.50 3.75 10.49
CA VAL A 60 11.14 4.88 9.74
C VAL A 60 11.17 4.73 8.22
N ASN A 61 11.01 3.53 7.64
CA ASN A 61 10.83 3.40 6.18
C ASN A 61 9.39 3.19 5.75
N VAL A 62 8.59 2.50 6.56
CA VAL A 62 7.13 2.48 6.35
C VAL A 62 6.60 3.91 6.43
N SER A 63 7.22 4.78 7.24
CA SER A 63 6.87 6.18 7.33
C SER A 63 7.07 6.95 6.02
N TYR A 64 8.03 6.63 5.16
CA TYR A 64 8.12 7.26 3.84
C TYR A 64 6.92 6.90 2.95
N PHE A 65 6.46 5.65 2.99
CA PHE A 65 5.21 5.27 2.33
C PHE A 65 3.99 5.96 2.95
N LEU A 66 3.92 6.07 4.29
CA LEU A 66 2.86 6.81 4.98
C LEU A 66 2.88 8.31 4.63
N ILE A 67 4.06 8.92 4.46
CA ILE A 67 4.22 10.30 4.00
C ILE A 67 3.68 10.46 2.59
N VAL A 68 4.10 9.60 1.65
CA VAL A 68 3.67 9.69 0.25
C VAL A 68 2.17 9.46 0.11
N ILE A 69 1.65 8.36 0.68
CA ILE A 69 0.22 8.02 0.64
C ILE A 69 -0.59 9.08 1.38
N GLY A 70 -0.14 9.50 2.56
CA GLY A 70 -0.78 10.54 3.37
C GLY A 70 -0.87 11.88 2.63
N ALA A 71 0.21 12.30 1.96
CA ALA A 71 0.22 13.53 1.16
C ALA A 71 -0.74 13.45 -0.04
N ILE A 72 -0.79 12.30 -0.73
CA ILE A 72 -1.73 12.08 -1.84
C ILE A 72 -3.18 12.14 -1.34
N LEU A 73 -3.51 11.42 -0.27
CA LEU A 73 -4.86 11.42 0.33
C LEU A 73 -5.25 12.82 0.84
N LEU A 74 -4.32 13.54 1.47
CA LEU A 74 -4.54 14.92 1.90
C LEU A 74 -4.86 15.83 0.72
N ALA A 75 -4.11 15.74 -0.38
CA ALA A 75 -4.34 16.53 -1.58
C ALA A 75 -5.69 16.20 -2.24
N ILE A 76 -6.01 14.91 -2.39
CA ILE A 76 -7.29 14.47 -2.97
C ILE A 76 -8.47 14.90 -2.09
N GLY A 77 -8.38 14.69 -0.78
CA GLY A 77 -9.42 15.12 0.17
C GLY A 77 -9.64 16.63 0.17
N PHE A 78 -8.56 17.42 0.06
CA PHE A 78 -8.65 18.87 -0.08
C PHE A 78 -9.33 19.29 -1.38
N LEU A 79 -8.94 18.68 -2.51
CA LEU A 79 -9.55 18.92 -3.81
C LEU A 79 -11.04 18.54 -3.81
N GLY A 80 -11.40 17.41 -3.20
CA GLY A 80 -12.79 16.96 -3.07
C GLY A 80 -13.65 17.88 -2.20
N CYS A 81 -13.09 18.41 -1.10
CA CYS A 81 -13.79 19.40 -0.29
C CYS A 81 -13.96 20.73 -1.05
N CYS A 82 -12.90 21.19 -1.72
CA CYS A 82 -12.92 22.44 -2.48
C CYS A 82 -13.86 22.38 -3.69
N SER A 83 -13.92 21.24 -4.39
CA SER A 83 -14.80 21.07 -5.55
C SER A 83 -16.27 21.18 -5.15
N ALA A 84 -16.64 20.57 -4.02
CA ALA A 84 -18.00 20.68 -3.47
C ALA A 84 -18.29 22.10 -2.94
N GLN A 85 -17.38 22.75 -2.21
CA GLN A 85 -17.65 24.07 -1.63
C GLN A 85 -17.67 25.21 -2.65
N LYS A 86 -16.66 25.27 -3.53
CA LYS A 86 -16.52 26.38 -4.49
C LYS A 86 -17.46 26.29 -5.67
N GLU A 87 -18.19 25.18 -5.83
CA GLU A 87 -19.09 24.95 -6.96
C GLU A 87 -18.43 25.25 -8.32
N SER A 88 -17.12 25.00 -8.42
CA SER A 88 -16.34 25.29 -9.62
C SER A 88 -16.28 24.04 -10.50
N GLN A 89 -16.80 24.17 -11.71
CA GLN A 89 -16.76 23.12 -12.74
C GLN A 89 -15.33 22.60 -12.97
N CYS A 90 -14.33 23.49 -12.96
CA CYS A 90 -12.93 23.12 -13.14
C CYS A 90 -12.40 22.24 -11.99
N LEU A 91 -12.66 22.62 -10.72
CA LEU A 91 -12.22 21.83 -9.56
C LEU A 91 -12.90 20.46 -9.52
N LEU A 92 -14.15 20.38 -9.95
CA LEU A 92 -14.92 19.15 -10.02
C LEU A 92 -14.40 18.21 -11.10
N MET A 93 -14.06 18.75 -12.27
CA MET A 93 -13.41 17.98 -13.34
C MET A 93 -12.01 17.52 -12.96
N MET A 94 -11.23 18.34 -12.26
CA MET A 94 -9.93 17.91 -11.74
C MET A 94 -10.08 16.76 -10.73
N PHE A 95 -11.00 16.87 -9.78
CA PHE A 95 -11.29 15.79 -8.83
C PHE A 95 -11.72 14.50 -9.57
N PHE A 96 -12.66 14.60 -10.50
CA PHE A 96 -13.09 13.47 -11.34
C PHE A 96 -11.92 12.84 -12.10
N SER A 97 -11.05 13.66 -12.71
CA SER A 97 -9.93 13.17 -13.52
C SER A 97 -8.89 12.46 -12.67
N VAL A 98 -8.59 12.96 -11.47
CA VAL A 98 -7.67 12.30 -10.54
C VAL A 98 -8.22 10.96 -10.09
N VAL A 99 -9.49 10.89 -9.67
CA VAL A 99 -10.13 9.62 -9.26
C VAL A 99 -10.18 8.64 -10.43
N LEU A 100 -10.47 9.10 -11.65
CA LEU A 100 -10.47 8.25 -12.85
C LEU A 100 -9.09 7.66 -13.14
N ILE A 101 -8.01 8.46 -13.00
CA ILE A 101 -6.65 7.97 -13.21
C ILE A 101 -6.30 6.89 -12.18
N ILE A 102 -6.69 7.08 -10.91
CA ILE A 102 -6.47 6.09 -9.85
C ILE A 102 -7.24 4.81 -10.19
N PHE A 103 -8.52 4.91 -10.54
CA PHE A 103 -9.34 3.75 -10.94
C PHE A 103 -8.71 2.97 -12.10
N ILE A 104 -8.24 3.66 -13.14
CA ILE A 104 -7.55 3.00 -14.27
C ILE A 104 -6.25 2.32 -13.81
N ALA A 105 -5.48 2.97 -12.94
CA ALA A 105 -4.26 2.39 -12.39
C ALA A 105 -4.54 1.16 -11.53
N GLU A 106 -5.62 1.16 -10.73
CA GLU A 106 -6.06 0.01 -9.94
C GLU A 106 -6.45 -1.17 -10.82
N ILE A 107 -7.24 -0.94 -11.88
CA ILE A 107 -7.62 -1.99 -12.83
C ILE A 107 -6.38 -2.53 -13.56
N ALA A 108 -5.47 -1.66 -14.00
CA ALA A 108 -4.23 -2.08 -14.64
C ALA A 108 -3.36 -2.92 -13.70
N ALA A 109 -3.18 -2.48 -12.45
CA ALA A 109 -2.44 -3.22 -11.43
C ALA A 109 -3.09 -4.58 -11.14
N ALA A 110 -4.41 -4.65 -11.02
CA ALA A 110 -5.15 -5.90 -10.80
C ALA A 110 -4.98 -6.88 -11.97
N VAL A 111 -5.06 -6.39 -13.20
CA VAL A 111 -4.85 -7.21 -14.42
C VAL A 111 -3.40 -7.73 -14.46
N VAL A 112 -2.41 -6.88 -14.20
CA VAL A 112 -1.01 -7.30 -14.17
C VAL A 112 -0.77 -8.35 -13.06
N ALA A 113 -1.31 -8.13 -11.87
CA ALA A 113 -1.13 -9.02 -10.73
C ALA A 113 -1.81 -10.39 -10.90
N LEU A 114 -3.04 -10.42 -11.45
CA LEU A 114 -3.85 -11.65 -11.51
C LEU A 114 -3.69 -12.42 -12.83
N VAL A 115 -3.60 -11.71 -13.96
CA VAL A 115 -3.54 -12.33 -15.29
C VAL A 115 -2.09 -12.52 -15.72
N TYR A 116 -1.27 -11.48 -15.57
CA TYR A 116 0.11 -11.48 -16.04
C TYR A 116 1.10 -11.73 -14.89
N THR A 117 0.87 -12.76 -14.10
CA THR A 117 1.73 -13.12 -12.95
C THR A 117 3.22 -13.19 -13.30
N GLY A 118 3.58 -13.76 -14.46
CA GLY A 118 4.98 -13.79 -14.92
C GLY A 118 5.56 -12.42 -15.28
N LEU A 119 4.73 -11.49 -15.78
CA LEU A 119 5.15 -10.10 -16.00
C LEU A 119 5.33 -9.38 -14.65
N ALA A 120 4.41 -9.57 -13.72
CA ALA A 120 4.52 -9.02 -12.37
C ALA A 120 5.79 -9.52 -11.67
N GLU A 121 6.08 -10.82 -11.76
CA GLU A 121 7.33 -11.42 -11.27
C GLU A 121 8.56 -10.78 -11.91
N THR A 122 8.55 -10.61 -13.23
CA THR A 122 9.68 -10.01 -13.97
C THR A 122 9.93 -8.56 -13.55
N LEU A 123 8.87 -7.74 -13.45
CA LEU A 123 8.98 -6.34 -13.05
C LEU A 123 9.46 -6.22 -11.60
N LEU A 124 8.90 -7.01 -10.69
CA LEU A 124 9.33 -7.04 -9.29
C LEU A 124 10.77 -7.52 -9.18
N THR A 125 11.14 -8.59 -9.90
CA THR A 125 12.52 -9.11 -9.90
C THR A 125 13.52 -8.06 -10.38
N ALA A 126 13.18 -7.29 -11.42
CA ALA A 126 14.02 -6.24 -11.95
C ALA A 126 14.24 -5.06 -10.97
N VAL A 127 13.29 -4.80 -10.08
CA VAL A 127 13.36 -3.67 -9.12
C VAL A 127 13.90 -4.12 -7.75
N VAL A 128 13.43 -5.25 -7.24
CA VAL A 128 13.65 -5.70 -5.87
C VAL A 128 14.96 -6.47 -5.74
N THR A 129 15.31 -7.34 -6.68
CA THR A 129 16.56 -8.11 -6.61
C THR A 129 17.80 -7.21 -6.55
N PRO A 130 17.97 -6.16 -7.38
CA PRO A 130 19.11 -5.27 -7.25
C PRO A 130 19.05 -4.48 -5.93
N LEU A 131 17.87 -4.04 -5.49
CA LEU A 131 17.69 -3.38 -4.19
C LEU A 131 18.19 -4.29 -3.05
N LEU A 132 17.85 -5.58 -3.06
CA LEU A 132 18.31 -6.54 -2.06
C LEU A 132 19.83 -6.75 -2.13
N ARG A 133 20.40 -6.90 -3.33
CA ARG A 133 21.86 -7.07 -3.46
C ARG A 133 22.66 -5.84 -3.06
N GLU A 134 22.12 -4.64 -3.25
CA GLU A 134 22.85 -3.41 -2.93
C GLU A 134 22.63 -2.95 -1.49
N GLN A 135 21.41 -3.10 -0.99
CA GLN A 135 20.98 -2.45 0.25
C GLN A 135 20.77 -3.43 1.41
N TYR A 136 20.61 -4.74 1.18
CA TYR A 136 20.38 -5.68 2.27
C TYR A 136 21.66 -5.90 3.11
N GLY A 137 21.61 -5.55 4.39
CA GLY A 137 22.73 -5.49 5.32
C GLY A 137 23.41 -4.11 5.41
N ALA A 138 23.25 -3.24 4.42
CA ALA A 138 23.76 -1.86 4.46
C ALA A 138 22.68 -0.87 4.91
N ASP A 139 21.54 -0.89 4.21
CA ASP A 139 20.34 -0.17 4.62
C ASP A 139 19.58 -1.01 5.64
N ARG A 140 19.65 -0.50 6.86
CA ARG A 140 18.98 -1.03 8.04
C ARG A 140 17.47 -1.23 7.84
N SER A 141 16.82 -0.31 7.14
CA SER A 141 15.39 -0.36 6.87
C SER A 141 15.01 -1.40 5.82
N VAL A 142 15.75 -1.48 4.71
CA VAL A 142 15.54 -2.52 3.68
C VAL A 142 15.73 -3.91 4.29
N THR A 143 16.79 -4.07 5.08
CA THR A 143 17.09 -5.33 5.77
C THR A 143 15.95 -5.77 6.68
N HIS A 144 15.40 -4.84 7.45
CA HIS A 144 14.34 -5.14 8.41
C HIS A 144 12.99 -5.44 7.75
N ILE A 145 12.55 -4.63 6.76
CA ILE A 145 11.29 -4.87 6.02
C ILE A 145 11.30 -6.27 5.41
N TRP A 146 12.44 -6.67 4.86
CA TRP A 146 12.61 -8.00 4.30
C TRP A 146 12.63 -9.09 5.37
N ASN A 147 13.26 -8.87 6.53
CA ASN A 147 13.19 -9.82 7.64
C ASN A 147 11.75 -10.04 8.15
N VAL A 148 10.97 -8.98 8.32
CA VAL A 148 9.56 -9.08 8.73
C VAL A 148 8.76 -9.80 7.66
N THR A 149 8.87 -9.39 6.39
CA THR A 149 8.17 -10.03 5.27
C THR A 149 8.47 -11.53 5.23
N MET A 150 9.75 -11.91 5.31
CA MET A 150 10.17 -13.31 5.31
C MET A 150 9.64 -14.10 6.51
N THR A 151 9.55 -13.46 7.68
CA THR A 151 9.06 -14.09 8.91
C THR A 151 7.54 -14.27 8.90
N GLU A 152 6.79 -13.21 8.55
CA GLU A 152 5.32 -13.20 8.54
C GLU A 152 4.73 -14.06 7.41
N VAL A 153 5.37 -14.05 6.25
CA VAL A 153 4.91 -14.79 5.07
C VAL A 153 5.57 -16.18 4.98
N HIS A 154 6.51 -16.48 5.88
CA HIS A 154 7.27 -17.74 5.90
C HIS A 154 7.93 -18.06 4.56
N CYS A 155 8.67 -17.09 4.01
CA CYS A 155 9.32 -17.16 2.69
C CYS A 155 10.77 -16.62 2.75
N CYS A 156 11.57 -16.83 1.70
CA CYS A 156 12.96 -16.35 1.66
C CYS A 156 13.32 -15.71 0.32
N GLY A 157 13.80 -14.47 0.36
CA GLY A 157 14.09 -13.67 -0.83
C GLY A 157 12.83 -13.32 -1.62
N LEU A 158 12.98 -12.60 -2.73
CA LEU A 158 11.83 -12.34 -3.60
C LEU A 158 11.45 -13.63 -4.36
N ASN A 159 12.44 -14.18 -5.05
CA ASN A 159 12.34 -15.42 -5.82
C ASN A 159 12.98 -16.58 -5.05
N ASN A 160 14.15 -16.33 -4.44
CA ASN A 160 14.83 -17.31 -3.60
C ASN A 160 15.94 -16.67 -2.75
N TYR A 161 16.54 -17.44 -1.85
CA TYR A 161 17.69 -17.01 -1.02
C TYR A 161 18.87 -16.40 -1.80
N THR A 162 19.07 -16.79 -3.06
CA THR A 162 20.15 -16.28 -3.93
C THR A 162 20.01 -14.80 -4.25
N ASP A 163 18.85 -14.20 -3.99
CA ASP A 163 18.63 -12.76 -4.15
C ASP A 163 19.50 -11.94 -3.18
N PHE A 164 19.94 -12.54 -2.08
CA PHE A 164 20.88 -11.93 -1.12
C PHE A 164 22.35 -12.22 -1.43
N THR A 165 22.66 -13.03 -2.44
CA THR A 165 24.06 -13.30 -2.81
C THR A 165 24.75 -11.98 -3.17
N ASP A 166 25.97 -11.78 -2.68
CA ASP A 166 26.76 -10.54 -2.79
C ASP A 166 26.20 -9.29 -2.10
N SER A 167 25.11 -9.43 -1.34
CA SER A 167 24.64 -8.35 -0.47
C SER A 167 25.67 -7.99 0.61
N PRO A 168 25.68 -6.75 1.11
CA PRO A 168 26.46 -6.35 2.28
C PRO A 168 26.39 -7.37 3.43
N TRP A 169 25.18 -7.87 3.73
CA TRP A 169 24.98 -8.92 4.75
C TRP A 169 25.76 -10.19 4.44
N HIS A 170 25.60 -10.73 3.23
CA HIS A 170 26.23 -11.98 2.81
C HIS A 170 27.76 -11.85 2.76
N LYS A 171 28.26 -10.69 2.33
CA LYS A 171 29.70 -10.40 2.28
C LYS A 171 30.33 -10.39 3.67
N GLU A 172 29.64 -9.84 4.66
CA GLU A 172 30.09 -9.75 6.04
C GLU A 172 29.97 -11.09 6.78
N HIS A 173 28.78 -11.70 6.78
CA HIS A 173 28.47 -12.85 7.62
C HIS A 173 28.77 -14.20 6.95
N LYS A 174 29.01 -14.23 5.63
CA LYS A 174 29.17 -15.45 4.80
C LYS A 174 27.99 -16.43 4.91
N THR A 175 26.84 -15.94 5.36
CA THR A 175 25.60 -16.70 5.56
C THR A 175 24.42 -15.93 4.97
N TYR A 176 23.28 -16.61 4.84
CA TYR A 176 22.01 -16.00 4.46
C TYR A 176 21.23 -15.56 5.71
N PRO A 177 20.21 -14.69 5.56
CA PRO A 177 19.44 -14.19 6.69
C PRO A 177 18.87 -15.29 7.57
N GLU A 178 18.90 -15.12 8.88
CA GLU A 178 18.32 -16.10 9.81
C GLU A 178 16.81 -16.27 9.62
N SER A 179 16.11 -15.24 9.14
CA SER A 179 14.69 -15.32 8.79
C SER A 179 14.40 -16.30 7.64
N CYS A 180 15.40 -16.65 6.84
CA CYS A 180 15.30 -17.70 5.83
C CYS A 180 15.50 -19.11 6.41
N LEU A 181 15.95 -19.24 7.67
CA LEU A 181 16.16 -20.51 8.35
C LEU A 181 14.91 -20.87 9.16
N VAL A 182 14.35 -22.06 8.92
CA VAL A 182 13.19 -22.55 9.67
C VAL A 182 13.59 -22.80 11.13
N ARG A 183 13.03 -22.03 12.08
CA ARG A 183 13.10 -22.38 13.51
C ARG A 183 12.14 -23.54 13.77
N GLY A 184 12.68 -24.75 14.02
CA GLY A 184 11.88 -25.87 14.55
C GLY A 184 12.03 -27.22 13.87
N SER A 185 12.85 -27.38 12.83
CA SER A 185 13.23 -28.73 12.39
C SER A 185 14.30 -29.29 13.33
N LEU A 186 13.91 -30.24 14.18
CA LEU A 186 14.84 -31.24 14.70
C LEU A 186 15.71 -31.77 13.54
N PRO A 187 16.98 -32.14 13.78
CA PRO A 187 17.92 -32.54 12.74
C PRO A 187 17.53 -33.84 11.98
N LEU A 188 16.36 -34.43 12.27
CA LEU A 188 15.87 -35.66 11.64
C LEU A 188 14.94 -35.44 10.42
N ALA A 189 14.58 -34.21 10.06
CA ALA A 189 13.70 -33.93 8.91
C ALA A 189 14.40 -33.34 7.67
N CYS A 190 15.74 -33.23 7.66
CA CYS A 190 16.48 -32.78 6.47
C CYS A 190 17.80 -33.60 6.36
N PRO A 191 17.78 -34.81 5.77
CA PRO A 191 18.90 -35.74 5.85
C PRO A 191 20.06 -35.45 4.89
N HIS A 192 20.02 -34.40 4.08
CA HIS A 192 21.13 -34.04 3.18
C HIS A 192 21.35 -32.53 3.16
N VAL A 193 22.62 -32.17 3.29
CA VAL A 193 23.24 -30.88 3.00
C VAL A 193 22.51 -30.18 1.85
N CYS A 194 21.97 -28.97 2.09
CA CYS A 194 21.29 -28.08 1.13
C CYS A 194 19.79 -28.31 0.79
N GLY A 195 18.93 -28.73 1.75
CA GLY A 195 17.57 -29.24 1.44
C GLY A 195 16.34 -28.67 2.17
N CYS A 196 16.42 -27.57 2.91
CA CYS A 196 15.27 -26.96 3.60
C CYS A 196 15.13 -25.49 3.18
N LEU A 197 14.91 -25.25 1.89
CA LEU A 197 15.00 -23.92 1.30
C LEU A 197 13.61 -23.32 1.11
N LEU A 198 13.30 -22.28 1.88
CA LEU A 198 12.01 -21.57 1.83
C LEU A 198 11.73 -21.06 0.43
N GLN A 199 10.49 -21.20 -0.02
CA GLN A 199 10.06 -20.68 -1.31
C GLN A 199 10.17 -19.14 -1.33
N GLY A 200 10.39 -18.56 -2.51
CA GLY A 200 10.41 -17.12 -2.70
C GLY A 200 9.12 -16.45 -2.24
N CYS A 201 9.25 -15.25 -1.66
CA CYS A 201 8.13 -14.49 -1.15
C CYS A 201 7.10 -14.14 -2.23
N PHE A 202 7.50 -13.91 -3.47
CA PHE A 202 6.55 -13.64 -4.54
C PHE A 202 5.52 -14.77 -4.73
N ALA A 203 6.02 -16.01 -4.84
CA ALA A 203 5.17 -17.18 -5.03
C ALA A 203 4.30 -17.46 -3.79
N GLN A 204 4.85 -17.27 -2.59
CA GLN A 204 4.13 -17.48 -1.34
C GLN A 204 3.03 -16.42 -1.13
N ILE A 205 3.31 -15.14 -1.41
CA ILE A 205 2.30 -14.06 -1.39
C ILE A 205 1.18 -14.35 -2.38
N LEU A 206 1.50 -14.76 -3.61
CA LEU A 206 0.48 -15.13 -4.60
C LEU A 206 -0.39 -16.30 -4.12
N LYS A 207 0.21 -17.27 -3.42
CA LYS A 207 -0.53 -18.38 -2.82
C LYS A 207 -1.47 -17.88 -1.72
N GLU A 208 -1.01 -16.99 -0.85
CA GLU A 208 -1.85 -16.39 0.21
C GLU A 208 -3.00 -15.55 -0.36
N ILE A 209 -2.74 -14.77 -1.42
CA ILE A 209 -3.79 -14.01 -2.13
C ILE A 209 -4.83 -14.95 -2.73
N LYS A 210 -4.41 -16.07 -3.34
CA LYS A 210 -5.33 -17.07 -3.89
C LYS A 210 -6.15 -17.76 -2.81
N THR A 211 -5.53 -18.09 -1.68
CA THR A 211 -6.21 -18.69 -0.52
C THR A 211 -7.25 -17.74 0.07
N ASN A 212 -6.93 -16.45 0.18
CA ASN A 212 -7.78 -15.43 0.76
C ASN A 212 -8.49 -14.55 -0.29
N ALA A 213 -8.69 -15.08 -1.51
CA ALA A 213 -9.16 -14.31 -2.66
C ALA A 213 -10.50 -13.62 -2.41
N GLY A 214 -11.39 -14.23 -1.60
CA GLY A 214 -12.66 -13.62 -1.24
C GLY A 214 -12.52 -12.32 -0.43
N ALA A 215 -11.65 -12.31 0.57
CA ALA A 215 -11.42 -11.14 1.41
C ALA A 215 -10.70 -10.02 0.64
N VAL A 216 -9.63 -10.38 -0.07
CA VAL A 216 -8.84 -9.43 -0.89
C VAL A 216 -9.71 -8.84 -2.00
N GLY A 217 -10.46 -9.70 -2.71
CA GLY A 217 -11.39 -9.27 -3.76
C GLY A 217 -12.52 -8.38 -3.22
N GLY A 218 -13.03 -8.66 -2.02
CA GLY A 218 -14.04 -7.83 -1.36
C GLY A 218 -13.55 -6.42 -1.04
N VAL A 219 -12.32 -6.30 -0.50
CA VAL A 219 -11.70 -4.99 -0.24
C VAL A 219 -11.50 -4.21 -1.55
N ALA A 220 -10.93 -4.86 -2.58
CA ALA A 220 -10.70 -4.23 -3.88
C ALA A 220 -12.02 -3.77 -4.55
N ALA A 221 -13.06 -4.61 -4.52
CA ALA A 221 -14.37 -4.26 -5.04
C ALA A 221 -15.02 -3.09 -4.28
N GLY A 222 -14.82 -3.03 -2.95
CA GLY A 222 -15.29 -1.93 -2.13
C GLY A 222 -14.64 -0.59 -2.49
N ILE A 223 -13.32 -0.59 -2.68
CA ILE A 223 -12.57 0.61 -3.12
C ILE A 223 -13.07 1.06 -4.50
N ALA A 224 -13.11 0.15 -5.48
CA ALA A 224 -13.61 0.44 -6.82
C ALA A 224 -15.04 1.00 -6.80
N ALA A 225 -15.93 0.46 -5.97
CA ALA A 225 -17.30 0.97 -5.83
C ALA A 225 -17.35 2.40 -5.26
N LEU A 226 -16.50 2.70 -4.27
CA LEU A 226 -16.40 4.06 -3.71
C LEU A 226 -15.87 5.07 -4.73
N GLU A 227 -14.88 4.68 -5.54
CA GLU A 227 -14.35 5.54 -6.60
C GLU A 227 -15.39 5.83 -7.69
N ILE A 228 -16.11 4.79 -8.14
CA ILE A 228 -17.21 4.94 -9.11
C ILE A 228 -18.30 5.84 -8.53
N ALA A 229 -18.68 5.66 -7.27
CA ALA A 229 -19.66 6.52 -6.61
C ALA A 229 -19.19 7.98 -6.56
N ALA A 230 -17.91 8.22 -6.22
CA ALA A 230 -17.32 9.56 -6.21
C ALA A 230 -17.33 10.21 -7.60
N MET A 231 -16.99 9.45 -8.65
CA MET A 231 -17.03 9.91 -10.04
C MET A 231 -18.46 10.24 -10.51
N VAL A 232 -19.45 9.39 -10.19
CA VAL A 232 -20.86 9.62 -10.49
C VAL A 232 -21.37 10.88 -9.79
N VAL A 233 -21.05 11.06 -8.52
CA VAL A 233 -21.41 12.25 -7.74
C VAL A 233 -20.75 13.50 -8.33
N ALA A 234 -19.47 13.44 -8.68
CA ALA A 234 -18.77 14.56 -9.31
C ALA A 234 -19.43 14.97 -10.64
N MET A 235 -19.78 14.01 -11.49
CA MET A 235 -20.47 14.29 -12.75
C MET A 235 -21.89 14.82 -12.54
N TYR A 236 -22.63 14.28 -11.56
CA TYR A 236 -23.95 14.78 -11.20
C TYR A 236 -23.90 16.25 -10.75
N LEU A 237 -22.96 16.61 -9.87
CA LEU A 237 -22.76 17.99 -9.46
C LEU A 237 -22.34 18.88 -10.64
N TYR A 238 -21.49 18.37 -11.55
CA TYR A 238 -21.03 19.12 -12.72
C TYR A 238 -22.20 19.50 -13.62
N CYS A 239 -23.03 18.52 -13.99
CA CYS A 239 -24.20 18.74 -14.83
C CYS A 239 -25.22 19.67 -14.16
N HIS A 240 -25.37 19.61 -12.84
CA HIS A 240 -26.27 20.52 -12.13
C HIS A 240 -25.75 21.98 -12.14
N LEU A 241 -24.43 22.16 -12.05
CA LEU A 241 -23.80 23.48 -12.11
C LEU A 241 -23.79 24.08 -13.52
N ASP A 242 -23.70 23.23 -14.55
CA ASP A 242 -23.79 23.65 -15.96
C ASP A 242 -25.20 24.11 -16.36
N GLN A 243 -26.23 23.62 -15.66
CA GLN A 243 -27.62 24.01 -15.87
C GLN A 243 -28.04 25.30 -15.15
N LYS A 244 -27.19 25.85 -14.27
CA LYS A 244 -27.41 27.15 -13.60
C LYS A 244 -26.86 28.29 -14.44
#